data_AF-A0A7C2X0S0-F1
#
_entry.id   AF-A0A7C2X0S0-F1
#
_cell.length_a   1.000
_cell.length_b   1.000
_cell.length_c   1.000
_cell.angle_alpha   90.00
_cell.angle_beta   90.00
_cell.angle_gamma   90.00
#
_symmetry.space_group_name_H-M   'P 1'
#
loop_
_entity.id
_entity.type
_entity.pdbx_description
1 polymer ?
#
loop_
_entity_poly.entity_id
_entity_poly.type
_entity_poly.pdbx_seq_one_letter_code
_entity_poly.pdbx_strand_id
1 'polypeptide(L)'
;MHETGPRGRPQGSGTGKPQPHGGSGDRQERANHRRGISPRLRRQARRDQRHRERCRGSPRGGILRDTRTVQSLRQDASLCGPAYRDCPLPGNHRDGRPNPLVAGRGIKALKRHGIATKVGVLEEDCRRLNETFFTYMERGTPFITVKYAQTLDGRIAASTGDSRWISSLKSRRFAHRLRSLHDAVLVGSGTALADDPELTVRLVRGRNPVRVVIDSRLRVPLDAHLFNNIRQARTVAVTSTRSDPSKRERLQERDVDILTVPEVTPGLLDLREIFAELGRLGLSSVLVEGGAGIITSCLLAGCVDRLVVITAPRILGSGIDAVGDLRLTAVEQSLNLRFEKVSRSDGDLIIDARVKS
;
A
#
# COMPACT_ATOMS: atom_id res chain seq x y z
N MET A 1 -68.20 -15.18 13.86
CA MET A 1 -68.38 -15.55 15.27
C MET A 1 -67.03 -15.38 15.95
N HIS A 2 -66.79 -14.19 16.51
CA HIS A 2 -66.66 -13.90 17.96
C HIS A 2 -65.41 -14.54 18.58
N GLU A 3 -64.34 -13.77 18.76
CA GLU A 3 -63.96 -12.98 19.98
C GLU A 3 -63.13 -13.85 20.95
N THR A 4 -61.90 -13.48 21.33
CA THR A 4 -61.58 -12.40 22.26
C THR A 4 -60.05 -12.19 22.33
N GLY A 5 -59.61 -10.93 22.48
CA GLY A 5 -58.25 -10.57 22.93
C GLY A 5 -58.12 -10.64 24.47
N PRO A 6 -57.08 -10.08 25.15
CA PRO A 6 -56.48 -8.78 24.77
C PRO A 6 -54.99 -8.49 25.16
N ARG A 7 -54.54 -7.30 24.74
CA ARG A 7 -53.52 -6.37 25.32
C ARG A 7 -52.01 -6.66 25.22
N GLY A 8 -51.34 -5.81 24.44
CA GLY A 8 -49.93 -5.40 24.62
C GLY A 8 -49.65 -4.10 23.84
N ARG A 9 -49.31 -3.01 24.56
CA ARG A 9 -48.98 -1.66 24.03
C ARG A 9 -47.47 -1.54 23.67
N PRO A 10 -47.04 -0.48 22.97
CA PRO A 10 -45.95 -0.51 22.00
C PRO A 10 -44.56 -0.25 22.61
N GLN A 11 -43.50 -0.76 21.98
CA GLN A 11 -42.13 -0.32 22.22
C GLN A 11 -41.62 0.51 21.05
N GLY A 12 -41.12 1.69 21.40
CA GLY A 12 -40.58 2.69 20.50
C GLY A 12 -39.10 2.49 20.16
N SER A 13 -38.70 3.33 19.23
CA SER A 13 -37.36 3.68 18.77
C SER A 13 -36.26 3.69 19.83
N GLY A 14 -35.07 3.21 19.46
CA GLY A 14 -33.85 3.43 20.23
C GLY A 14 -32.61 2.88 19.54
N THR A 15 -31.85 3.76 18.90
CA THR A 15 -30.48 3.56 18.46
C THR A 15 -29.56 3.33 19.68
N GLY A 16 -28.68 2.33 19.63
CA GLY A 16 -27.73 2.07 20.72
C GLY A 16 -26.58 1.16 20.31
N LYS A 17 -25.40 1.75 20.11
CA LYS A 17 -24.11 1.03 20.07
C LYS A 17 -23.72 0.59 21.48
N PRO A 18 -23.08 -0.57 21.68
CA PRO A 18 -22.55 -0.95 22.97
C PRO A 18 -21.19 -0.30 23.24
N GLN A 19 -21.11 0.46 24.34
CA GLN A 19 -19.88 0.68 25.11
C GLN A 19 -19.91 -0.21 26.37
N PRO A 20 -18.75 -0.67 26.87
CA PRO A 20 -18.69 -1.30 28.19
C PRO A 20 -18.46 -0.27 29.32
N HIS A 21 -19.15 -0.54 30.42
CA HIS A 21 -19.25 0.24 31.66
C HIS A 21 -17.97 0.29 32.51
N GLY A 22 -17.87 1.35 33.31
CA GLY A 22 -17.07 1.43 34.53
C GLY A 22 -17.41 2.72 35.28
N GLY A 23 -18.36 2.64 36.23
CA GLY A 23 -18.81 3.77 37.05
C GLY A 23 -18.48 3.60 38.53
N SER A 24 -18.09 4.71 39.15
CA SER A 24 -18.22 5.12 40.58
C SER A 24 -17.37 6.40 40.73
N GLY A 25 -17.74 7.54 41.30
CA GLY A 25 -18.84 8.05 42.12
C GLY A 25 -18.28 9.35 42.80
N ASP A 26 -19.12 10.37 42.95
CA ASP A 26 -18.81 11.81 43.18
C ASP A 26 -17.87 12.26 44.32
N ARG A 27 -17.14 13.38 44.11
CA ARG A 27 -17.40 14.74 44.67
C ARG A 27 -16.24 15.72 44.41
N GLN A 28 -16.59 16.99 44.24
CA GLN A 28 -15.73 18.16 43.96
C GLN A 28 -14.62 18.43 44.99
N GLU A 29 -13.39 18.69 44.52
CA GLU A 29 -12.56 19.80 45.02
C GLU A 29 -11.36 20.18 44.11
N ARG A 30 -11.19 21.50 43.99
CA ARG A 30 -10.09 22.37 43.54
C ARG A 30 -8.74 21.78 43.03
N ALA A 31 -8.31 22.37 41.90
CA ALA A 31 -6.93 22.75 41.51
C ALA A 31 -5.73 21.85 41.87
N ASN A 32 -5.11 21.21 40.86
CA ASN A 32 -3.70 21.46 40.49
C ASN A 32 -3.26 20.65 39.25
N HIS A 33 -2.64 21.34 38.29
CA HIS A 33 -1.96 20.72 37.16
C HIS A 33 -0.72 19.93 37.61
N ARG A 34 -0.77 18.59 37.59
CA ARG A 34 0.43 17.73 37.52
C ARG A 34 0.17 16.53 36.62
N ARG A 35 0.91 16.48 35.49
CA ARG A 35 0.88 15.36 34.53
C ARG A 35 1.46 14.11 35.18
N GLY A 36 0.61 13.11 35.44
CA GLY A 36 1.01 11.80 35.93
C GLY A 36 1.37 10.83 34.79
N ILE A 37 2.50 10.16 34.93
CA ILE A 37 2.96 9.06 34.06
C ILE A 37 1.98 7.87 34.13
N SER A 38 1.67 7.25 32.98
CA SER A 38 0.66 6.19 32.85
C SER A 38 0.95 4.94 33.72
N PRO A 39 -0.09 4.21 34.17
CA PRO A 39 0.07 3.00 35.00
C PRO A 39 0.91 1.88 34.36
N ARG A 40 0.95 1.82 33.02
CA ARG A 40 1.80 0.88 32.27
C ARG A 40 3.30 1.21 32.41
N LEU A 41 3.66 2.48 32.33
CA LEU A 41 5.04 2.96 32.55
C LEU A 41 5.50 2.74 34.00
N ARG A 42 4.59 2.85 34.98
CA ARG A 42 4.90 2.52 36.39
C ARG A 42 5.16 1.02 36.60
N ARG A 43 4.44 0.14 35.89
CA ARG A 43 4.68 -1.31 35.94
C ARG A 43 6.01 -1.71 35.27
N GLN A 44 6.38 -1.05 34.18
CA GLN A 44 7.68 -1.22 33.52
C GLN A 44 8.83 -0.79 34.45
N ALA A 45 8.74 0.40 35.04
CA ALA A 45 9.75 0.93 35.96
C ALA A 45 9.94 0.06 37.22
N ARG A 46 8.86 -0.53 37.76
CA ARG A 46 8.95 -1.47 38.89
C ARG A 46 9.59 -2.82 38.51
N ARG A 47 9.46 -3.25 37.25
CA ARG A 47 10.16 -4.45 36.73
C ARG A 47 11.65 -4.17 36.56
N ASP A 48 11.99 -2.98 36.07
CA ASP A 48 13.38 -2.54 35.87
C ASP A 48 14.12 -2.29 37.20
N GLN A 49 13.41 -1.81 38.23
CA GLN A 49 13.98 -1.60 39.56
C GLN A 49 14.33 -2.94 40.26
N ARG A 50 13.47 -3.96 40.13
CA ARG A 50 13.77 -5.33 40.60
C ARG A 50 14.91 -6.00 39.81
N HIS A 51 15.08 -5.63 38.54
CA HIS A 51 16.19 -6.13 37.72
C HIS A 51 17.52 -5.45 38.07
N ARG A 52 17.50 -4.17 38.47
CA ARG A 52 18.66 -3.42 38.98
C ARG A 52 19.15 -3.92 40.35
N GLU A 53 18.25 -4.35 41.22
CA GLU A 53 18.61 -4.92 42.53
C GLU A 53 19.27 -6.29 42.42
N ARG A 54 18.96 -7.07 41.37
CA ARG A 54 19.61 -8.36 41.07
C ARG A 54 20.98 -8.25 40.37
N CYS A 55 21.35 -7.06 39.89
CA CYS A 55 22.58 -6.84 39.11
C CYS A 55 23.57 -5.90 39.82
N ARG A 56 23.66 -5.96 41.16
CA ARG A 56 24.81 -5.39 41.90
C ARG A 56 26.02 -6.32 41.76
N GLY A 57 26.72 -6.22 40.64
CA GLY A 57 27.96 -6.96 40.44
C GLY A 57 28.42 -7.08 38.99
N SER A 58 28.58 -5.97 38.26
CA SER A 58 29.58 -5.86 37.17
C SER A 58 29.59 -4.44 36.57
N PRO A 59 30.74 -3.73 36.51
CA PRO A 59 30.84 -2.44 35.85
C PRO A 59 31.23 -2.65 34.38
N ARG A 60 30.25 -2.88 33.49
CA ARG A 60 30.44 -2.69 32.05
C ARG A 60 29.19 -2.07 31.45
N GLY A 61 29.34 -0.89 30.86
CA GLY A 61 28.28 -0.18 30.15
C GLY A 61 27.71 -1.06 29.04
N GLY A 62 26.52 -1.60 29.27
CA GLY A 62 25.79 -2.39 28.29
C GLY A 62 25.21 -1.48 27.22
N ILE A 63 25.65 -1.65 25.97
CA ILE A 63 24.95 -1.12 24.80
C ILE A 63 23.68 -1.98 24.64
N LEU A 64 22.50 -1.36 24.76
CA LEU A 64 21.24 -2.02 24.46
C LEU A 64 21.18 -2.29 22.94
N ARG A 65 21.57 -3.50 22.53
CA ARG A 65 21.31 -4.02 21.19
C ARG A 65 20.15 -5.01 21.30
N ASP A 66 18.93 -4.56 21.02
CA ASP A 66 17.80 -5.47 20.93
C ASP A 66 17.66 -5.94 19.47
N THR A 67 18.41 -6.99 19.13
CA THR A 67 18.27 -7.71 17.86
C THR A 67 17.49 -8.99 18.13
N ARG A 68 16.15 -8.90 18.13
CA ARG A 68 15.30 -10.09 18.04
C ARG A 68 14.92 -10.37 16.59
N THR A 69 15.02 -11.66 16.29
CA THR A 69 14.89 -12.40 15.04
C THR A 69 13.84 -11.86 14.06
N VAL A 70 14.26 -11.78 12.79
CA VAL A 70 13.67 -11.12 11.60
C VAL A 70 12.25 -11.60 11.19
N GLN A 71 11.58 -12.49 11.95
CA GLN A 71 10.25 -13.01 11.62
C GLN A 71 9.10 -12.51 12.49
N SER A 72 9.34 -11.86 13.63
CA SER A 72 8.27 -11.36 14.51
C SER A 72 7.98 -9.84 14.39
N LEU A 73 8.69 -9.12 13.51
CA LEU A 73 8.66 -7.65 13.42
C LEU A 73 7.60 -7.10 12.44
N ARG A 74 6.40 -7.68 12.41
CA ARG A 74 5.25 -7.04 11.74
C ARG A 74 4.42 -6.14 12.67
N GLN A 75 4.70 -6.12 13.98
CA GLN A 75 3.85 -5.42 14.95
C GLN A 75 4.56 -4.48 15.93
N ASP A 76 5.89 -4.50 16.05
CA ASP A 76 6.63 -3.59 16.95
C ASP A 76 7.68 -2.79 16.20
N ALA A 77 7.22 -1.73 15.55
CA ALA A 77 8.08 -0.78 14.84
C ALA A 77 8.69 0.27 15.81
N SER A 78 9.18 -0.16 16.98
CA SER A 78 9.76 0.73 18.01
C SER A 78 11.27 0.60 18.19
N LEU A 79 11.94 -0.28 17.44
CA LEU A 79 13.34 -0.65 17.68
C LEU A 79 14.34 -0.22 16.58
N CYS A 80 13.88 0.41 15.50
CA CYS A 80 14.78 0.98 14.49
C CYS A 80 15.02 2.46 14.78
N GLY A 81 16.05 2.78 15.57
CA GLY A 81 16.60 4.13 15.58
C GLY A 81 17.12 4.54 14.19
N PRO A 82 17.73 5.73 14.11
CA PRO A 82 17.56 6.83 13.10
C PRO A 82 16.58 6.71 11.91
N ALA A 83 16.15 5.52 11.50
CA ALA A 83 15.14 5.33 10.45
C ALA A 83 13.74 5.81 10.89
N TYR A 84 13.49 5.88 12.20
CA TYR A 84 12.34 6.56 12.81
C TYR A 84 12.56 8.07 13.01
N ARG A 85 13.18 8.75 12.03
CA ARG A 85 13.13 10.22 12.03
C ARG A 85 11.68 10.72 11.89
N ASP A 86 10.75 9.96 11.31
CA ASP A 86 9.68 10.58 10.53
C ASP A 86 8.27 9.92 10.58
N CYS A 87 7.81 9.38 11.71
CA CYS A 87 6.52 8.66 11.75
C CYS A 87 5.37 9.43 12.47
N PRO A 88 4.33 9.93 11.76
CA PRO A 88 2.98 10.13 12.33
C PRO A 88 2.19 8.82 12.34
N LEU A 89 1.30 8.66 13.31
CA LEU A 89 0.05 7.90 13.16
C LEU A 89 -0.90 8.67 12.22
N PRO A 90 -1.82 8.01 11.51
CA PRO A 90 -2.60 8.64 10.44
C PRO A 90 -3.39 9.85 10.95
N GLY A 91 -3.00 11.02 10.48
CA GLY A 91 -3.64 12.31 10.71
C GLY A 91 -3.34 13.22 9.54
N ASN A 92 -4.39 13.61 8.82
CA ASN A 92 -4.40 14.42 7.60
C ASN A 92 -3.41 15.61 7.63
N HIS A 93 -2.29 15.50 6.92
CA HIS A 93 -1.46 16.67 6.59
C HIS A 93 -1.11 16.67 5.09
N ARG A 94 -1.41 17.79 4.43
CA ARG A 94 -1.45 18.01 2.97
C ARG A 94 -0.08 18.28 2.31
N ASP A 95 1.01 17.92 2.95
CA ASP A 95 2.36 18.22 2.50
C ASP A 95 3.17 16.96 2.76
N GLY A 96 3.57 16.27 1.68
CA GLY A 96 4.36 15.04 1.70
C GLY A 96 5.77 15.28 2.21
N ARG A 97 5.90 15.81 3.43
CA ARG A 97 7.13 15.89 4.18
C ARG A 97 7.05 14.95 5.38
N PRO A 98 8.19 14.37 5.79
CA PRO A 98 8.28 13.57 7.01
C PRO A 98 7.66 14.34 8.19
N ASN A 99 6.84 13.69 9.01
CA ASN A 99 5.96 14.43 9.93
C ASN A 99 6.74 15.43 10.81
N PRO A 100 6.58 16.74 10.57
CA PRO A 100 7.33 17.78 11.29
C PRO A 100 6.99 17.82 12.79
N LEU A 101 5.92 17.12 13.21
CA LEU A 101 5.51 17.01 14.61
C LEU A 101 6.31 15.97 15.42
N VAL A 102 7.15 15.12 14.81
CA VAL A 102 7.92 14.09 15.55
C VAL A 102 9.41 14.07 15.19
N ALA A 103 9.78 14.68 14.08
CA ALA A 103 11.16 14.79 13.59
C ALA A 103 12.17 15.13 14.70
N GLY A 104 12.95 14.13 15.10
CA GLY A 104 14.03 14.25 16.07
C GLY A 104 13.61 14.58 17.51
N ARG A 105 12.31 14.64 17.84
CA ARG A 105 11.82 14.95 19.20
C ARG A 105 12.23 13.87 20.20
N GLY A 106 12.15 12.60 19.81
CA GLY A 106 12.60 11.46 20.62
C GLY A 106 14.10 11.51 20.91
N ILE A 107 14.92 11.72 19.88
CA ILE A 107 16.39 11.84 20.03
C ILE A 107 16.76 13.05 20.89
N LYS A 108 16.13 14.22 20.66
CA LYS A 108 16.33 15.41 21.49
C LYS A 108 15.94 15.16 22.95
N ALA A 109 14.84 14.45 23.21
CA ALA A 109 14.42 14.09 24.56
C ALA A 109 15.43 13.16 25.25
N LEU A 110 15.96 12.15 24.55
CA LEU A 110 17.01 11.26 25.06
C LEU A 110 18.29 12.03 25.39
N LYS A 111 18.75 12.88 24.47
CA LYS A 111 19.94 13.73 24.68
C LYS A 111 19.78 14.67 25.88
N ARG A 112 18.60 15.29 26.06
CA ARG A 112 18.31 16.16 27.21
C ARG A 112 18.40 15.44 28.56
N HIS A 113 18.24 14.12 28.60
CA HIS A 113 18.39 13.32 29.82
C HIS A 113 19.77 12.66 29.93
N GLY A 114 20.77 13.15 29.18
CA GLY A 114 22.14 12.63 29.24
C GLY A 114 22.32 11.24 28.62
N ILE A 115 21.33 10.73 27.88
CA ILE A 115 21.43 9.43 27.22
C ILE A 115 22.21 9.59 25.91
N ALA A 116 23.37 8.94 25.82
CA ALA A 116 24.16 8.89 24.60
C ALA A 116 23.36 8.24 23.47
N THR A 117 23.31 8.89 22.31
CA THR A 117 22.54 8.44 21.15
C THR A 117 23.41 8.47 19.89
N LYS A 118 23.42 7.37 19.14
CA LYS A 118 24.07 7.26 17.83
C LYS A 118 23.01 7.17 16.73
N VAL A 119 23.20 7.95 15.67
CA VAL A 119 22.33 8.00 14.47
C VAL A 119 23.14 7.62 13.24
N GLY A 120 22.48 7.36 12.11
CA GLY A 120 23.09 6.87 10.87
C GLY A 120 23.53 5.39 10.86
N VAL A 121 23.18 4.58 11.87
CA VAL A 121 23.58 3.16 11.88
C VAL A 121 22.75 2.38 10.87
N LEU A 122 23.39 1.81 9.84
CA LEU A 122 22.75 1.06 8.74
C LEU A 122 21.60 1.84 8.07
N GLU A 123 21.78 3.16 7.92
CA GLU A 123 20.71 4.04 7.41
C GLU A 123 20.23 3.62 6.01
N GLU A 124 21.15 3.29 5.11
CA GLU A 124 20.81 2.85 3.75
C GLU A 124 19.97 1.57 3.74
N ASP A 125 20.34 0.56 4.54
CA ASP A 125 19.58 -0.69 4.66
C ASP A 125 18.19 -0.46 5.24
N CYS A 126 18.09 0.42 6.24
CA CYS A 126 16.81 0.75 6.86
C CYS A 126 15.90 1.56 5.92
N ARG A 127 16.48 2.46 5.12
CA ARG A 127 15.77 3.19 4.06
C ARG A 127 15.26 2.23 2.99
N ARG A 128 16.11 1.32 2.53
CA ARG A 128 15.74 0.28 1.55
C ARG A 128 14.63 -0.63 2.07
N LEU A 129 14.67 -1.03 3.34
CA LEU A 129 13.63 -1.85 3.95
C LEU A 129 12.25 -1.17 3.97
N ASN A 130 12.23 0.17 4.07
CA ASN A 130 11.02 0.97 4.19
C ASN A 130 10.85 1.93 2.99
N GLU A 131 11.36 1.55 1.82
CA GLU A 131 11.39 2.42 0.63
C GLU A 131 10.01 2.98 0.30
N THR A 132 8.97 2.15 0.36
CA THR A 132 7.58 2.55 0.07
C THR A 132 7.08 3.63 1.02
N PHE A 133 7.40 3.49 2.31
CA PHE A 133 6.99 4.43 3.34
C PHE A 133 7.72 5.77 3.17
N PHE A 134 9.04 5.75 2.99
CA PHE A 134 9.80 6.98 2.80
C PHE A 134 9.39 7.70 1.52
N THR A 135 9.21 6.98 0.40
CA THR A 135 8.73 7.59 -0.84
C THR A 135 7.39 8.29 -0.64
N TYR A 136 6.42 7.62 0.00
CA TYR A 136 5.12 8.22 0.30
C TYR A 136 5.23 9.45 1.21
N MET A 137 6.03 9.36 2.26
CA MET A 137 6.22 10.44 3.23
C MET A 137 7.02 11.63 2.68
N GLU A 138 7.87 11.43 1.66
CA GLU A 138 8.73 12.47 1.04
C GLU A 138 8.12 13.09 -0.21
N ARG A 139 7.25 12.36 -0.93
CA ARG A 139 6.63 12.84 -2.18
C ARG A 139 5.14 13.15 -2.04
N GLY A 140 4.48 12.59 -1.04
CA GLY A 140 3.01 12.62 -0.92
C GLY A 140 2.29 11.76 -1.96
N THR A 141 3.02 11.00 -2.76
CA THR A 141 2.50 10.08 -3.78
C THR A 141 2.96 8.64 -3.47
N PRO A 142 2.16 7.62 -3.85
CA PRO A 142 2.51 6.24 -3.59
C PRO A 142 3.80 5.80 -4.30
N PHE A 143 4.52 4.85 -3.70
CA PHE A 143 5.59 4.12 -4.40
C PHE A 143 4.98 3.22 -5.48
N ILE A 144 5.44 3.37 -6.73
CA ILE A 144 4.85 2.71 -7.90
C ILE A 144 5.72 1.54 -8.34
N THR A 145 5.17 0.34 -8.22
CA THR A 145 5.74 -0.88 -8.81
C THR A 145 4.98 -1.24 -10.06
N VAL A 146 5.64 -1.30 -11.22
CA VAL A 146 5.07 -1.88 -12.44
C VAL A 146 5.51 -3.34 -12.54
N LYS A 147 4.55 -4.23 -12.77
CA LYS A 147 4.81 -5.66 -12.95
C LYS A 147 4.14 -6.19 -14.21
N TYR A 148 4.90 -6.95 -14.99
CA TYR A 148 4.38 -7.71 -16.12
C TYR A 148 5.08 -9.06 -16.27
N ALA A 149 4.43 -9.97 -16.99
CA ALA A 149 5.00 -11.24 -17.39
C ALA A 149 5.07 -11.27 -18.91
N GLN A 150 6.22 -11.67 -19.44
CA GLN A 150 6.49 -11.71 -20.87
C GLN A 150 7.19 -13.00 -21.26
N THR A 151 7.18 -13.29 -22.55
CA THR A 151 8.06 -14.28 -23.18
C THR A 151 9.50 -13.77 -23.24
N LEU A 152 10.46 -14.64 -23.61
CA LEU A 152 11.87 -14.29 -23.73
C LEU A 152 12.11 -13.17 -24.74
N ASP A 153 11.30 -13.14 -25.80
CA ASP A 153 11.28 -12.14 -26.87
C ASP A 153 10.35 -10.94 -26.59
N GLY A 154 9.91 -10.74 -25.34
CA GLY A 154 9.29 -9.49 -24.90
C GLY A 154 7.79 -9.33 -25.14
N ARG A 155 7.05 -10.43 -25.37
CA ARG A 155 5.61 -10.40 -25.64
C ARG A 155 4.79 -10.71 -24.39
N ILE A 156 3.75 -9.91 -24.11
CA ILE A 156 2.82 -10.09 -22.98
C ILE A 156 1.53 -10.81 -23.38
N ALA A 157 1.29 -10.99 -24.67
CA ALA A 157 0.19 -11.77 -25.24
C ALA A 157 0.53 -12.17 -26.68
N ALA A 158 -0.14 -13.19 -27.20
CA ALA A 158 -0.15 -13.50 -28.62
C ALA A 158 -0.85 -12.38 -29.42
N SER A 159 -0.69 -12.39 -30.75
CA SER A 159 -1.36 -11.43 -31.65
C SER A 159 -2.89 -11.49 -31.57
N THR A 160 -3.45 -12.63 -31.16
CA THR A 160 -4.89 -12.82 -30.88
C THR A 160 -5.35 -12.20 -29.56
N GLY A 161 -4.43 -11.72 -28.73
CA GLY A 161 -4.70 -11.25 -27.37
C GLY A 161 -4.64 -12.35 -26.31
N ASP A 162 -4.41 -13.62 -26.67
CA ASP A 162 -4.28 -14.68 -25.68
C ASP A 162 -3.00 -14.48 -24.85
N SER A 163 -3.20 -14.27 -23.56
CA SER A 163 -2.16 -13.98 -22.57
C SER A 163 -2.14 -15.02 -21.44
N ARG A 164 -2.96 -16.07 -21.53
CA ARG A 164 -3.16 -17.00 -20.42
C ARG A 164 -1.91 -17.82 -20.15
N TRP A 165 -1.41 -17.63 -18.92
CA TRP A 165 -0.35 -18.45 -18.31
C TRP A 165 0.98 -18.48 -19.06
N ILE A 166 1.41 -17.32 -19.57
CA ILE A 166 2.79 -17.12 -20.03
C ILE A 166 3.79 -17.56 -18.96
N SER A 167 3.53 -17.18 -17.70
CA SER A 167 4.37 -17.51 -16.54
C SER A 167 3.88 -18.74 -15.77
N SER A 168 4.83 -19.42 -15.11
CA SER A 168 4.62 -20.61 -14.28
C SER A 168 3.71 -20.35 -13.07
N LEU A 169 3.22 -21.44 -12.45
CA LEU A 169 2.45 -21.34 -11.20
C LEU A 169 3.25 -20.69 -10.06
N LYS A 170 4.56 -20.96 -9.96
CA LYS A 170 5.42 -20.34 -8.94
C LYS A 170 5.53 -18.82 -9.16
N SER A 171 5.66 -18.39 -10.40
CA SER A 171 5.65 -16.97 -10.77
C SER A 171 4.31 -16.28 -10.51
N ARG A 172 3.20 -16.98 -10.72
CA ARG A 172 1.86 -16.49 -10.32
C ARG A 172 1.74 -16.35 -8.81
N ARG A 173 2.23 -17.31 -8.01
CA ARG A 173 2.30 -17.19 -6.54
C ARG A 173 3.14 -15.99 -6.11
N PHE A 174 4.26 -15.74 -6.79
CA PHE A 174 5.07 -14.56 -6.56
C PHE A 174 4.29 -13.26 -6.84
N ALA A 175 3.54 -13.18 -7.94
CA ALA A 175 2.68 -12.02 -8.23
C ALA A 175 1.61 -11.81 -7.13
N HIS A 176 0.98 -12.87 -6.62
CA HIS A 176 0.05 -12.75 -5.49
C HIS A 176 0.74 -12.30 -4.19
N ARG A 177 1.99 -12.73 -3.95
CA ARG A 177 2.78 -12.22 -2.84
C ARG A 177 3.06 -10.73 -3.03
N LEU A 178 3.41 -10.29 -4.23
CA LEU A 178 3.64 -8.89 -4.54
C LEU A 178 2.38 -8.05 -4.28
N ARG A 179 1.20 -8.49 -4.76
CA ARG A 179 -0.10 -7.86 -4.44
C ARG A 179 -0.32 -7.70 -2.94
N SER A 180 -0.02 -8.74 -2.15
CA SER A 180 -0.22 -8.70 -0.69
C SER A 180 0.68 -7.70 0.05
N LEU A 181 1.77 -7.27 -0.59
CA LEU A 181 2.73 -6.32 -0.05
C LEU A 181 2.42 -4.87 -0.43
N HIS A 182 1.48 -4.64 -1.36
CA HIS A 182 1.07 -3.30 -1.78
C HIS A 182 -0.27 -2.91 -1.15
N ASP A 183 -0.52 -1.61 -1.01
CA ASP A 183 -1.82 -1.11 -0.56
C ASP A 183 -2.87 -1.19 -1.64
N ALA A 184 -2.47 -0.98 -2.90
CA ALA A 184 -3.35 -1.06 -4.05
C ALA A 184 -2.75 -1.87 -5.20
N VAL A 185 -3.63 -2.45 -6.02
CA VAL A 185 -3.32 -3.04 -7.32
C VAL A 185 -4.11 -2.29 -8.38
N LEU A 186 -3.45 -1.90 -9.46
CA LEU A 186 -4.01 -1.04 -10.50
C LEU A 186 -3.93 -1.72 -11.86
N VAL A 187 -5.02 -1.67 -12.61
CA VAL A 187 -5.07 -2.10 -14.01
C VAL A 187 -5.73 -1.05 -14.90
N GLY A 188 -5.41 -1.05 -16.19
CA GLY A 188 -6.17 -0.30 -17.19
C GLY A 188 -7.44 -1.04 -17.61
N SER A 189 -8.41 -0.29 -18.14
CA SER A 189 -9.67 -0.83 -18.68
C SER A 189 -9.48 -1.90 -19.75
N GLY A 190 -8.43 -1.83 -20.57
CA GLY A 190 -8.14 -2.86 -21.57
C GLY A 190 -7.92 -4.24 -20.94
N THR A 191 -7.10 -4.31 -19.88
CA THR A 191 -6.89 -5.54 -19.11
C THR A 191 -8.16 -5.98 -18.41
N ALA A 192 -8.90 -5.04 -17.81
CA ALA A 192 -10.14 -5.35 -17.11
C ALA A 192 -11.20 -5.95 -18.06
N LEU A 193 -11.29 -5.45 -19.29
CA LEU A 193 -12.21 -5.94 -20.32
C LEU A 193 -11.77 -7.29 -20.91
N ALA A 194 -10.48 -7.49 -21.12
CA ALA A 194 -9.96 -8.71 -21.76
C ALA A 194 -9.92 -9.91 -20.79
N ASP A 195 -9.50 -9.68 -19.55
CA ASP A 195 -9.18 -10.75 -18.61
C ASP A 195 -10.22 -10.92 -17.48
N ASP A 196 -11.13 -9.95 -17.31
CA ASP A 196 -12.08 -9.83 -16.18
C ASP A 196 -11.47 -10.26 -14.82
N PRO A 197 -10.37 -9.62 -14.37
CA PRO A 197 -9.60 -10.09 -13.24
C PRO A 197 -10.27 -9.73 -11.91
N GLU A 198 -10.23 -10.65 -10.95
CA GLU A 198 -10.67 -10.35 -9.57
C GLU A 198 -9.75 -9.37 -8.82
N LEU A 199 -8.45 -9.36 -9.18
CA LEU A 199 -7.38 -8.58 -8.54
C LEU A 199 -7.19 -8.83 -7.02
N THR A 200 -7.52 -10.03 -6.55
CA THR A 200 -7.36 -10.48 -5.16
C THR A 200 -6.06 -11.27 -4.92
N VAL A 201 -5.77 -11.52 -3.63
CA VAL A 201 -4.70 -12.42 -3.16
C VAL A 201 -5.32 -13.77 -2.77
N ARG A 202 -5.16 -14.77 -3.65
CA ARG A 202 -5.76 -16.11 -3.49
C ARG A 202 -4.77 -17.28 -3.54
N LEU A 203 -3.58 -17.08 -4.07
CA LEU A 203 -2.57 -18.16 -4.18
C LEU A 203 -1.55 -18.19 -3.03
N VAL A 204 -1.60 -17.21 -2.12
CA VAL A 204 -0.75 -17.10 -0.93
C VAL A 204 -1.54 -16.48 0.22
N ARG A 205 -1.05 -16.58 1.46
CA ARG A 205 -1.60 -15.82 2.59
C ARG A 205 -1.21 -14.34 2.49
N GLY A 206 -2.18 -13.46 2.68
CA GLY A 206 -1.98 -12.01 2.70
C GLY A 206 -3.30 -11.25 2.72
N ARG A 207 -3.23 -9.93 2.95
CA ARG A 207 -4.39 -9.05 2.77
C ARG A 207 -4.66 -8.82 1.28
N ASN A 208 -5.92 -8.55 0.95
CA ASN A 208 -6.25 -8.03 -0.38
C ASN A 208 -5.85 -6.54 -0.47
N PRO A 209 -5.24 -6.11 -1.57
CA PRO A 209 -5.05 -4.69 -1.85
C PRO A 209 -6.36 -4.03 -2.26
N VAL A 210 -6.42 -2.70 -2.19
CA VAL A 210 -7.44 -1.91 -2.88
C VAL A 210 -7.31 -2.14 -4.38
N ARG A 211 -8.43 -2.41 -5.05
CA ARG A 211 -8.46 -2.67 -6.49
C ARG A 211 -8.73 -1.37 -7.22
N VAL A 212 -7.86 -0.95 -8.11
CA VAL A 212 -7.98 0.30 -8.86
C VAL A 212 -8.11 -0.03 -10.34
N VAL A 213 -9.14 0.48 -11.00
CA VAL A 213 -9.32 0.35 -12.44
C VAL A 213 -9.32 1.73 -13.08
N ILE A 214 -8.43 1.95 -14.05
CA ILE A 214 -8.41 3.18 -14.85
C ILE A 214 -9.27 2.98 -16.10
N ASP A 215 -10.39 3.68 -16.15
CA ASP A 215 -11.35 3.62 -17.23
C ASP A 215 -11.99 5.00 -17.48
N SER A 216 -11.35 5.80 -18.34
CA SER A 216 -11.77 7.18 -18.64
C SER A 216 -13.23 7.30 -19.06
N ARG A 217 -13.81 6.27 -19.69
CA ARG A 217 -15.18 6.26 -20.21
C ARG A 217 -16.11 5.28 -19.49
N LEU A 218 -15.67 4.64 -18.41
CA LEU A 218 -16.40 3.57 -17.73
C LEU A 218 -16.92 2.50 -18.71
N ARG A 219 -16.06 1.97 -19.58
CA ARG A 219 -16.40 0.86 -20.49
C ARG A 219 -16.57 -0.47 -19.78
N VAL A 220 -15.85 -0.72 -18.68
CA VAL A 220 -15.91 -1.99 -17.93
C VAL A 220 -17.36 -2.28 -17.53
N PRO A 221 -17.91 -3.47 -17.85
CA PRO A 221 -19.27 -3.86 -17.48
C PRO A 221 -19.49 -3.85 -15.97
N LEU A 222 -20.72 -3.54 -15.53
CA LEU A 222 -21.04 -3.47 -14.08
C LEU A 222 -20.99 -4.84 -13.40
N ASP A 223 -21.11 -5.91 -14.17
CA ASP A 223 -21.03 -7.31 -13.76
C ASP A 223 -19.61 -7.88 -13.80
N ALA A 224 -18.59 -7.08 -14.13
CA ALA A 224 -17.19 -7.50 -14.01
C ALA A 224 -16.86 -7.95 -12.58
N HIS A 225 -15.98 -8.94 -12.44
CA HIS A 225 -15.59 -9.51 -11.13
C HIS A 225 -15.05 -8.45 -10.16
N LEU A 226 -14.41 -7.42 -10.71
CA LEU A 226 -13.90 -6.29 -9.93
C LEU A 226 -15.01 -5.46 -9.26
N PHE A 227 -16.21 -5.38 -9.85
CA PHE A 227 -17.35 -4.66 -9.27
C PHE A 227 -18.34 -5.57 -8.51
N ASN A 228 -18.39 -6.87 -8.78
CA ASN A 228 -19.30 -7.77 -8.07
C ASN A 228 -18.75 -8.25 -6.71
N ASN A 229 -17.42 -8.33 -6.54
CA ASN A 229 -16.79 -8.92 -5.35
C ASN A 229 -16.31 -7.88 -4.32
N ILE A 230 -17.03 -6.78 -4.14
CA ILE A 230 -16.59 -5.63 -3.31
C ILE A 230 -16.40 -5.99 -1.84
N ARG A 231 -17.16 -6.96 -1.33
CA ARG A 231 -16.98 -7.50 0.03
C ARG A 231 -15.60 -8.15 0.25
N GLN A 232 -14.93 -8.60 -0.81
CA GLN A 232 -13.60 -9.22 -0.71
C GLN A 232 -12.49 -8.17 -0.70
N ALA A 233 -12.68 -7.04 -1.39
CA ALA A 233 -11.71 -5.96 -1.49
C ALA A 233 -12.35 -4.65 -1.96
N ARG A 234 -12.01 -3.55 -1.26
CA ARG A 234 -12.37 -2.18 -1.65
C ARG A 234 -11.95 -1.91 -3.10
N THR A 235 -12.80 -1.22 -3.86
CA THR A 235 -12.59 -0.97 -5.29
C THR A 235 -12.76 0.50 -5.62
N VAL A 236 -11.81 1.04 -6.38
CA VAL A 236 -11.80 2.42 -6.86
C VAL A 236 -11.84 2.39 -8.39
N ALA A 237 -12.87 2.99 -8.99
CA ALA A 237 -12.91 3.23 -10.42
C ALA A 237 -12.45 4.66 -10.71
N VAL A 238 -11.39 4.78 -11.48
CA VAL A 238 -10.81 6.05 -11.90
C VAL A 238 -11.32 6.39 -13.29
N THR A 239 -11.99 7.53 -13.43
CA THR A 239 -12.70 7.91 -14.66
C THR A 239 -12.54 9.39 -14.97
N SER A 240 -12.91 9.83 -16.17
CA SER A 240 -12.93 11.26 -16.47
C SER A 240 -14.21 11.93 -16.01
N THR A 241 -14.16 13.25 -15.87
CA THR A 241 -15.35 14.08 -15.63
C THR A 241 -16.38 13.97 -16.75
N ARG A 242 -15.96 13.54 -17.95
CA ARG A 242 -16.81 13.35 -19.14
C ARG A 242 -17.44 11.97 -19.23
N SER A 243 -17.16 11.06 -18.29
CA SER A 243 -17.77 9.73 -18.26
C SER A 243 -19.29 9.80 -18.03
N ASP A 244 -19.98 8.70 -18.29
CA ASP A 244 -21.43 8.58 -18.09
C ASP A 244 -21.80 8.79 -16.60
N PRO A 245 -22.57 9.85 -16.26
CA PRO A 245 -23.02 10.10 -14.89
C PRO A 245 -23.89 8.99 -14.31
N SER A 246 -24.78 8.39 -15.10
CA SER A 246 -25.66 7.31 -14.65
C SER A 246 -24.84 6.07 -14.30
N LYS A 247 -23.81 5.77 -15.10
CA LYS A 247 -22.93 4.64 -14.80
C LYS A 247 -22.07 4.86 -13.55
N ARG A 248 -21.64 6.11 -13.28
CA ARG A 248 -20.97 6.45 -12.00
C ARG A 248 -21.88 6.18 -10.81
N GLU A 249 -23.12 6.66 -10.87
CA GLU A 249 -24.10 6.48 -9.80
C GLU A 249 -24.35 4.99 -9.52
N ARG A 250 -24.58 4.19 -10.58
CA ARG A 250 -24.77 2.73 -10.46
C ARG A 250 -23.56 1.98 -9.88
N LEU A 251 -22.35 2.50 -10.07
CA LEU A 251 -21.14 1.96 -9.44
C LEU A 251 -21.07 2.36 -7.96
N GLN A 252 -21.42 3.61 -7.63
CA GLN A 252 -21.46 4.11 -6.26
C GLN A 252 -22.51 3.37 -5.41
N GLU A 253 -23.69 3.09 -5.98
CA GLU A 253 -24.73 2.24 -5.36
C GLU A 253 -24.24 0.83 -5.00
N ARG A 254 -23.16 0.38 -5.64
CA ARG A 254 -22.52 -0.92 -5.37
C ARG A 254 -21.36 -0.81 -4.37
N ASP A 255 -21.13 0.34 -3.73
CA ASP A 255 -19.98 0.61 -2.88
C ASP A 255 -18.62 0.65 -3.63
N VAL A 256 -18.63 1.01 -4.93
CA VAL A 256 -17.41 1.34 -5.67
C VAL A 256 -17.09 2.82 -5.47
N ASP A 257 -15.88 3.11 -4.99
CA ASP A 257 -15.40 4.48 -4.91
C ASP A 257 -15.13 5.01 -6.32
N ILE A 258 -15.66 6.19 -6.64
CA ILE A 258 -15.41 6.86 -7.91
C ILE A 258 -14.39 7.97 -7.71
N LEU A 259 -13.30 7.90 -8.46
CA LEU A 259 -12.29 8.94 -8.54
C LEU A 259 -12.33 9.59 -9.93
N THR A 260 -12.75 10.85 -10.00
CA THR A 260 -12.75 11.60 -11.25
C THR A 260 -11.45 12.38 -11.42
N VAL A 261 -10.78 12.21 -12.56
CA VAL A 261 -9.50 12.85 -12.87
C VAL A 261 -9.57 13.57 -14.22
N PRO A 262 -8.89 14.72 -14.40
CA PRO A 262 -8.78 15.37 -15.69
C PRO A 262 -8.12 14.49 -16.76
N GLU A 263 -8.49 14.75 -18.01
CA GLU A 263 -7.86 14.17 -19.19
C GLU A 263 -6.71 15.08 -19.66
N VAL A 264 -5.55 14.51 -19.94
CA VAL A 264 -4.43 15.22 -20.59
C VAL A 264 -4.72 15.40 -22.08
N THR A 265 -5.26 14.36 -22.68
CA THR A 265 -5.82 14.34 -24.04
C THR A 265 -7.10 13.51 -24.04
N PRO A 266 -8.01 13.68 -25.01
CA PRO A 266 -9.28 12.97 -25.02
C PRO A 266 -9.14 11.46 -24.79
N GLY A 267 -9.66 10.98 -23.66
CA GLY A 267 -9.61 9.58 -23.24
C GLY A 267 -8.37 9.12 -22.47
N LEU A 268 -7.36 9.98 -22.28
CA LEU A 268 -6.14 9.69 -21.50
C LEU A 268 -6.14 10.51 -20.20
N LEU A 269 -6.30 9.82 -19.06
CA LEU A 269 -6.30 10.45 -17.74
C LEU A 269 -4.88 10.84 -17.31
N ASP A 270 -4.76 11.92 -16.54
CA ASP A 270 -3.49 12.35 -15.95
C ASP A 270 -3.03 11.41 -14.84
N LEU A 271 -2.04 10.57 -15.12
CA LEU A 271 -1.48 9.63 -14.15
C LEU A 271 -0.87 10.31 -12.92
N ARG A 272 -0.32 11.52 -13.04
CA ARG A 272 0.26 12.23 -11.89
C ARG A 272 -0.83 12.59 -10.90
N GLU A 273 -1.97 13.08 -11.40
CA GLU A 273 -3.12 13.39 -10.56
C GLU A 273 -3.77 12.11 -9.99
N ILE A 274 -3.83 11.01 -10.77
CA ILE A 274 -4.29 9.71 -10.25
C ILE A 274 -3.45 9.29 -9.04
N PHE A 275 -2.12 9.29 -9.15
CA PHE A 275 -1.27 8.87 -8.05
C PHE A 275 -1.30 9.85 -6.87
N ALA A 276 -1.44 11.16 -7.12
CA ALA A 276 -1.65 12.14 -6.05
C ALA A 276 -2.94 11.85 -5.27
N GLU A 277 -4.05 11.60 -5.96
CA GLU A 277 -5.33 11.28 -5.34
C GLU A 277 -5.31 9.94 -4.59
N LEU A 278 -4.67 8.90 -5.15
CA LEU A 278 -4.45 7.65 -4.43
C LEU A 278 -3.61 7.86 -3.16
N GLY A 279 -2.62 8.75 -3.20
CA GLY A 279 -1.86 9.17 -2.04
C GLY A 279 -2.72 9.89 -0.97
N ARG A 280 -3.66 10.75 -1.39
CA ARG A 280 -4.65 11.41 -0.52
C ARG A 280 -5.61 10.42 0.13
N LEU A 281 -5.89 9.30 -0.52
CA LEU A 281 -6.64 8.17 0.04
C LEU A 281 -5.84 7.34 1.06
N GLY A 282 -4.58 7.71 1.34
CA GLY A 282 -3.72 7.03 2.29
C GLY A 282 -3.04 5.76 1.75
N LEU A 283 -3.00 5.59 0.42
CA LEU A 283 -2.34 4.47 -0.22
C LEU A 283 -0.85 4.81 -0.41
N SER A 284 0.03 4.10 0.29
CA SER A 284 1.47 4.38 0.24
C SER A 284 2.20 3.63 -0.89
N SER A 285 1.55 2.64 -1.47
CA SER A 285 2.13 1.80 -2.53
C SER A 285 1.08 1.30 -3.51
N VAL A 286 1.42 1.34 -4.81
CA VAL A 286 0.56 0.86 -5.90
C VAL A 286 1.33 -0.13 -6.75
N LEU A 287 0.74 -1.30 -6.95
CA LEU A 287 1.20 -2.29 -7.91
C LEU A 287 0.41 -2.15 -9.22
N VAL A 288 1.04 -1.65 -10.26
CA VAL A 288 0.46 -1.60 -11.61
C VAL A 288 0.67 -2.94 -12.28
N GLU A 289 -0.43 -3.62 -12.64
CA GLU A 289 -0.42 -4.89 -13.35
C GLU A 289 -1.13 -4.78 -14.71
N GLY A 290 -0.53 -5.44 -15.70
CA GLY A 290 -1.19 -5.72 -16.98
C GLY A 290 -1.26 -4.54 -17.95
N GLY A 291 -1.60 -4.85 -19.20
CA GLY A 291 -1.87 -3.92 -20.30
C GLY A 291 -0.67 -3.09 -20.76
N ALA A 292 -0.18 -3.32 -21.98
CA ALA A 292 0.86 -2.52 -22.62
C ALA A 292 0.60 -1.01 -22.49
N GLY A 293 -0.65 -0.58 -22.64
CA GLY A 293 -1.05 0.84 -22.56
C GLY A 293 -0.75 1.50 -21.21
N ILE A 294 -1.13 0.88 -20.08
CA ILE A 294 -0.89 1.48 -18.75
C ILE A 294 0.59 1.39 -18.36
N ILE A 295 1.27 0.29 -18.71
CA ILE A 295 2.71 0.14 -18.53
C ILE A 295 3.45 1.27 -19.25
N THR A 296 3.15 1.46 -20.53
CA THR A 296 3.77 2.50 -21.38
C THR A 296 3.48 3.89 -20.82
N SER A 297 2.24 4.14 -20.41
CA SER A 297 1.82 5.45 -19.88
C SER A 297 2.53 5.78 -18.55
N CYS A 298 2.71 4.80 -17.66
CA CYS A 298 3.48 4.99 -16.43
C CYS A 298 4.96 5.29 -16.71
N LEU A 299 5.57 4.60 -17.67
CA LEU A 299 6.96 4.84 -18.06
C LEU A 299 7.13 6.22 -18.71
N LEU A 300 6.25 6.60 -19.64
CA LEU A 300 6.22 7.94 -20.25
C LEU A 300 6.03 9.05 -19.22
N ALA A 301 5.20 8.83 -18.20
CA ALA A 301 4.95 9.81 -17.15
C ALA A 301 6.13 9.99 -16.18
N GLY A 302 7.12 9.08 -16.22
CA GLY A 302 8.27 9.07 -15.32
C GLY A 302 7.90 8.77 -13.86
N CYS A 303 6.83 8.02 -13.62
CA CYS A 303 6.28 7.79 -12.28
C CYS A 303 6.60 6.40 -11.71
N VAL A 304 7.34 5.56 -12.42
CA VAL A 304 7.68 4.20 -12.00
C VAL A 304 8.91 4.21 -11.11
N ASP A 305 8.80 3.70 -9.88
CA ASP A 305 9.95 3.54 -8.98
C ASP A 305 10.63 2.19 -9.17
N ARG A 306 9.82 1.15 -9.38
CA ARG A 306 10.25 -0.25 -9.42
C ARG A 306 9.63 -0.99 -10.59
N LEU A 307 10.46 -1.76 -11.29
CA LEU A 307 10.04 -2.70 -12.32
C LEU A 307 10.26 -4.14 -11.85
N VAL A 308 9.22 -4.95 -11.99
CA VAL A 308 9.26 -6.39 -11.73
C VAL A 308 8.86 -7.13 -13.01
N VAL A 309 9.85 -7.69 -13.69
CA VAL A 309 9.66 -8.37 -14.98
C VAL A 309 9.79 -9.87 -14.80
N ILE A 310 8.75 -10.61 -15.16
CA ILE A 310 8.78 -12.07 -15.19
C ILE A 310 8.97 -12.51 -16.63
N THR A 311 10.10 -13.14 -16.94
CA THR A 311 10.43 -13.62 -18.29
C THR A 311 10.32 -15.14 -18.33
N ALA A 312 9.35 -15.65 -19.09
CA ALA A 312 9.16 -17.07 -19.32
C ALA A 312 10.07 -17.57 -20.45
N PRO A 313 10.53 -18.83 -20.41
CA PRO A 313 11.38 -19.43 -21.44
C PRO A 313 10.57 -19.85 -22.67
N ARG A 314 9.89 -18.88 -23.29
CA ARG A 314 9.02 -19.05 -24.47
C ARG A 314 9.38 -18.00 -25.51
N ILE A 315 9.14 -18.29 -26.78
CA ILE A 315 9.27 -17.34 -27.90
C ILE A 315 7.95 -17.37 -28.67
N LEU A 316 7.38 -16.19 -28.95
CA LEU A 316 6.15 -16.06 -29.76
C LEU A 316 6.44 -15.51 -31.16
N GLY A 317 7.56 -14.78 -31.33
CA GLY A 317 7.90 -14.05 -32.56
C GLY A 317 7.10 -12.75 -32.66
N SER A 318 5.78 -12.87 -32.78
CA SER A 318 4.85 -11.75 -32.87
C SER A 318 3.79 -11.79 -31.76
N GLY A 319 3.36 -10.62 -31.32
CA GLY A 319 2.42 -10.48 -30.21
C GLY A 319 2.33 -9.05 -29.72
N ILE A 320 1.73 -8.89 -28.55
CA ILE A 320 1.62 -7.59 -27.89
C ILE A 320 2.91 -7.31 -27.12
N ASP A 321 3.55 -6.19 -27.41
CA ASP A 321 4.73 -5.71 -26.68
C ASP A 321 4.43 -5.42 -25.21
N ALA A 322 5.40 -5.71 -24.34
CA ALA A 322 5.28 -5.34 -22.92
C ALA A 322 5.23 -3.82 -22.71
N VAL A 323 6.04 -3.10 -23.49
CA VAL A 323 6.17 -1.65 -23.47
C VAL A 323 5.99 -1.17 -24.91
N GLY A 324 4.99 -0.31 -25.13
CA GLY A 324 4.76 0.33 -26.41
C GLY A 324 5.72 1.50 -26.64
N ASP A 325 5.34 2.38 -27.57
CA ASP A 325 6.20 3.50 -27.97
C ASP A 325 6.43 4.51 -26.83
N LEU A 326 7.68 4.62 -26.40
CA LEU A 326 8.15 5.61 -25.42
C LEU A 326 8.60 6.93 -26.07
N ARG A 327 8.51 7.05 -27.40
CA ARG A 327 8.94 8.20 -28.21
C ARG A 327 10.44 8.48 -28.10
N LEU A 328 11.21 7.42 -27.94
CA LEU A 328 12.67 7.46 -27.88
C LEU A 328 13.21 7.02 -29.25
N THR A 329 14.11 7.81 -29.81
CA THR A 329 14.67 7.58 -31.15
C THR A 329 16.14 7.16 -31.12
N ALA A 330 16.80 7.26 -29.97
CA ALA A 330 18.20 6.91 -29.78
C ALA A 330 18.41 6.09 -28.50
N VAL A 331 19.40 5.19 -28.51
CA VAL A 331 19.68 4.28 -27.38
C VAL A 331 20.08 5.04 -26.12
N GLU A 332 20.73 6.19 -26.28
CA GLU A 332 21.17 7.05 -25.19
C GLU A 332 19.99 7.68 -24.44
N GLN A 333 18.82 7.75 -25.07
CA GLN A 333 17.57 8.23 -24.44
C GLN A 333 16.86 7.12 -23.65
N SER A 334 17.36 5.89 -23.70
CA SER A 334 16.73 4.74 -23.03
C SER A 334 16.65 4.92 -21.51
N LEU A 335 15.60 4.35 -20.92
CA LEU A 335 15.42 4.33 -19.48
C LEU A 335 16.46 3.40 -18.85
N ASN A 336 17.37 3.97 -18.06
CA ASN A 336 18.39 3.21 -17.36
C ASN A 336 17.82 2.52 -16.11
N LEU A 337 17.96 1.20 -16.05
CA LEU A 337 17.52 0.38 -14.93
C LEU A 337 18.72 -0.07 -14.08
N ARG A 338 18.53 -0.10 -12.76
CA ARG A 338 19.47 -0.77 -11.84
C ARG A 338 18.84 -2.07 -11.35
N PHE A 339 19.44 -3.21 -11.69
CA PHE A 339 18.99 -4.50 -11.18
C PHE A 339 19.33 -4.63 -9.70
N GLU A 340 18.31 -4.79 -8.86
CA GLU A 340 18.46 -5.09 -7.44
C GLU A 340 18.56 -6.60 -7.22
N LYS A 341 17.81 -7.38 -8.01
CA LYS A 341 17.81 -8.84 -7.90
C LYS A 341 17.37 -9.49 -9.19
N VAL A 342 18.06 -10.56 -9.56
CA VAL A 342 17.61 -11.51 -10.58
C VAL A 342 17.50 -12.87 -9.93
N SER A 343 16.38 -13.56 -10.13
CA SER A 343 16.15 -14.88 -9.54
C SER A 343 15.42 -15.81 -10.49
N ARG A 344 15.65 -17.11 -10.34
CA ARG A 344 14.90 -18.15 -11.05
C ARG A 344 13.71 -18.59 -10.21
N SER A 345 12.56 -18.75 -10.84
CA SER A 345 11.34 -19.30 -10.24
C SER A 345 10.79 -20.35 -11.18
N ASP A 346 11.12 -21.61 -10.90
CA ASP A 346 10.90 -22.71 -11.85
C ASP A 346 11.73 -22.50 -13.12
N GLY A 347 11.11 -22.46 -14.29
CA GLY A 347 11.74 -22.09 -15.56
C GLY A 347 11.77 -20.58 -15.85
N ASP A 348 11.08 -19.74 -15.07
CA ASP A 348 11.00 -18.31 -15.34
C ASP A 348 12.13 -17.54 -14.66
N LEU A 349 12.52 -16.41 -15.25
CA LEU A 349 13.34 -15.39 -14.61
C LEU A 349 12.45 -14.30 -14.00
N ILE A 350 12.78 -13.87 -12.79
CA ILE A 350 12.19 -12.70 -12.14
C ILE A 350 13.28 -11.66 -11.96
N ILE A 351 13.12 -10.53 -12.65
CA ILE A 351 14.02 -9.38 -12.62
C ILE A 351 13.34 -8.28 -11.78
N ASP A 352 14.00 -7.86 -10.71
CA ASP A 352 13.61 -6.74 -9.85
C ASP A 352 14.59 -5.60 -10.05
N ALA A 353 14.09 -4.48 -10.55
CA ALA A 353 14.88 -3.32 -10.92
C ALA A 353 14.30 -2.03 -10.33
N ARG A 354 15.18 -1.07 -10.04
CA ARG A 354 14.80 0.33 -9.82
C ARG A 354 14.97 1.11 -11.10
N VAL A 355 14.02 1.98 -11.40
CA VAL A 355 14.15 2.95 -12.50
C VAL A 355 14.99 4.11 -11.98
N LYS A 356 16.11 4.43 -12.63
CA LYS A 356 16.88 5.62 -12.25
C LYS A 356 16.09 6.85 -12.67
N SER A 357 15.67 7.65 -11.69
CA SER A 357 15.15 9.00 -11.87
C SER A 357 16.28 9.99 -12.12
#